data_AF-A0A7X9PR19-F1
#
_entry.id   AF-A0A7X9PR19-F1
#
_cell.length_a   1.000
_cell.length_b   1.000
_cell.length_c   1.000
_cell.angle_alpha   90.00
_cell.angle_beta   90.00
_cell.angle_gamma   90.00
#
_symmetry.space_group_name_H-M   'P 1'
#
loop_
_entity.id
_entity.type
_entity.pdbx_description
1 polymer ?
#
loop_
_entity_poly.entity_id
_entity_poly.type
_entity_poly.pdbx_seq_one_letter_code
_entity_poly.pdbx_strand_id
1 'polypeptide(L)'
;CKMDNNHPNNIYIDAIKPHEHDGKTVCRVCGCEDLSTRADDQDTSAIDKRHGIYYDTKTGTLAAVNYFKNRTKVITVDGSKGVKEVSEELLKKLA
;
A
#
# COMPACT_ATOMS: atom_id res chain seq x y z
N CYS A 1 -11.02 -2.11 11.75
CA CYS A 1 -11.99 -2.97 12.46
C CYS A 1 -11.89 -2.64 13.94
N LYS A 2 -13.02 -2.38 14.61
CA LYS A 2 -13.02 -2.03 16.04
C LYS A 2 -12.51 -3.15 16.94
N MET A 3 -12.65 -4.41 16.52
CA MET A 3 -12.18 -5.58 17.27
C MET A 3 -10.66 -5.75 17.23
N ASP A 4 -10.04 -5.50 16.08
CA ASP A 4 -8.59 -5.57 15.91
C ASP A 4 -8.17 -4.69 14.73
N ASN A 5 -7.27 -3.73 14.97
CA ASN A 5 -6.75 -2.84 13.95
C ASN A 5 -5.76 -3.54 13.00
N ASN A 6 -5.28 -4.74 13.32
CA ASN A 6 -4.42 -5.56 12.48
C ASN A 6 -5.18 -6.39 11.45
N HIS A 7 -6.52 -6.46 11.51
CA HIS A 7 -7.32 -7.14 10.48
C HIS A 7 -7.29 -6.37 9.15
N PRO A 8 -6.62 -6.88 8.10
CA PRO A 8 -6.45 -6.14 6.85
C PRO A 8 -7.78 -6.03 6.12
N ASN A 9 -8.16 -4.80 5.80
CA ASN A 9 -9.38 -4.46 5.09
C ASN A 9 -9.09 -3.25 4.18
N ASN A 10 -9.13 -3.44 2.87
CA ASN A 10 -8.92 -2.36 1.92
C ASN A 10 -9.84 -2.51 0.71
N ILE A 11 -10.70 -1.51 0.46
CA ILE A 11 -11.71 -1.57 -0.60
C ILE A 11 -11.14 -1.58 -2.03
N TYR A 12 -9.87 -1.17 -2.19
CA TYR A 12 -9.15 -1.09 -3.47
C TYR A 12 -8.16 -2.24 -3.70
N ILE A 13 -8.00 -3.17 -2.74
CA ILE A 13 -7.12 -4.34 -2.89
C ILE A 13 -7.97 -5.60 -2.81
N ASP A 14 -8.24 -6.21 -3.96
CA ASP A 14 -9.17 -7.33 -4.10
C ASP A 14 -8.90 -8.49 -3.13
N ALA A 15 -7.63 -8.86 -2.94
CA ALA A 15 -7.23 -9.96 -2.05
C ALA A 15 -7.62 -9.74 -0.57
N ILE A 16 -7.77 -8.48 -0.14
CA ILE A 16 -8.12 -8.11 1.24
C ILE A 16 -9.33 -7.17 1.30
N LYS A 17 -10.21 -7.23 0.32
CA LYS A 17 -11.45 -6.47 0.31
C LYS A 17 -12.33 -6.89 1.51
N PRO A 18 -12.97 -5.94 2.21
CA PRO A 18 -13.99 -6.28 3.20
C PRO A 18 -15.09 -7.16 2.59
N HIS A 19 -15.77 -7.95 3.43
CA HIS A 19 -16.92 -8.74 2.98
C HIS A 19 -18.19 -7.89 3.04
N GLU A 20 -19.24 -8.39 2.40
CA GLU A 20 -20.60 -7.86 2.54
C GLU A 20 -21.46 -8.88 3.30
N HIS A 21 -22.22 -8.41 4.28
CA HIS A 21 -23.20 -9.20 5.01
C HIS A 21 -24.44 -8.33 5.23
N ASP A 22 -25.60 -8.81 4.76
CA ASP A 22 -26.89 -8.10 4.83
C ASP A 22 -26.82 -6.65 4.32
N GLY A 23 -26.12 -6.42 3.20
CA GLY A 23 -25.96 -5.10 2.59
C GLY A 23 -25.00 -4.17 3.34
N LYS A 24 -24.29 -4.66 4.36
CA LYS A 24 -23.26 -3.90 5.10
C LYS A 24 -21.87 -4.41 4.80
N THR A 25 -20.93 -3.48 4.73
CA THR A 25 -19.50 -3.79 4.68
C THR A 25 -19.03 -4.28 6.05
N VAL A 26 -18.51 -5.50 6.12
CA VAL A 26 -18.04 -6.12 7.36
C VAL A 26 -16.57 -6.54 7.25
N CYS A 27 -15.91 -6.63 8.41
CA CYS A 27 -14.52 -7.08 8.48
C CYS A 27 -14.37 -8.47 7.87
N ARG A 28 -13.51 -8.60 6.86
CA ARG A 28 -13.29 -9.90 6.17
C ARG A 28 -12.73 -11.01 7.07
N VAL A 29 -12.12 -10.66 8.21
CA VAL A 29 -11.46 -11.61 9.12
C VAL A 29 -12.41 -12.12 10.20
N CYS A 30 -13.23 -11.24 10.77
CA CYS A 30 -14.04 -11.56 11.95
C CYS A 30 -15.53 -11.20 11.84
N GLY A 31 -15.99 -10.67 10.69
CA GLY A 31 -17.39 -10.31 10.47
C GLY A 31 -17.88 -9.06 11.22
N CYS A 32 -17.01 -8.37 11.95
CA CYS A 32 -17.35 -7.13 12.66
C CYS A 32 -17.89 -6.05 11.70
N GLU A 33 -19.09 -5.54 11.97
CA GLU A 33 -19.73 -4.46 11.22
C GLU A 33 -19.11 -3.07 11.48
N ASP A 34 -18.44 -2.90 12.62
CA ASP A 34 -17.76 -1.65 13.00
C ASP A 34 -16.40 -1.50 12.28
N LEU A 35 -16.47 -1.28 10.96
CA LEU A 35 -15.37 -0.79 10.14
C LEU A 35 -15.45 0.73 10.02
N SER A 36 -14.37 1.42 10.39
CA SER A 36 -14.23 2.86 10.22
C SER A 36 -13.08 3.18 9.26
N THR A 37 -13.20 4.33 8.60
CA THR A 37 -12.08 4.97 7.89
C THR A 37 -11.26 5.80 8.88
N ARG A 38 -9.99 6.02 8.57
CA ARG A 38 -9.16 6.98 9.30
C ARG A 38 -9.16 8.30 8.54
N ALA A 39 -9.29 9.41 9.25
CA ALA A 39 -9.38 10.74 8.63
C ALA A 39 -8.14 11.09 7.78
N ASP A 40 -6.96 10.67 8.21
CA ASP A 40 -5.70 10.89 7.51
C ASP A 40 -5.57 10.10 6.20
N ASP A 41 -6.19 8.91 6.12
CA ASP A 41 -6.28 8.11 4.90
C ASP A 41 -7.25 8.70 3.86
N GLN A 42 -8.10 9.66 4.28
CA GLN A 42 -9.06 10.34 3.40
C GLN A 42 -8.61 11.77 3.02
N ASP A 43 -7.52 12.28 3.59
CA ASP A 43 -6.98 13.60 3.26
C ASP A 43 -6.16 13.55 1.96
N THR A 44 -6.86 13.69 0.84
CA THR A 44 -6.25 13.68 -0.50
C THR A 44 -5.23 14.80 -0.67
N SER A 45 -5.42 15.96 -0.06
CA SER A 45 -4.46 17.08 -0.17
C SER A 45 -3.12 16.74 0.50
N ALA A 46 -3.16 16.14 1.70
CA ALA A 46 -1.94 15.71 2.39
C ALA A 46 -1.27 14.53 1.66
N ILE A 47 -2.05 13.59 1.11
CA ILE A 47 -1.54 12.48 0.30
C ILE A 47 -0.85 13.02 -0.98
N ASP A 48 -1.51 13.91 -1.72
CA ASP A 48 -1.00 14.48 -2.96
C ASP A 48 0.28 15.30 -2.76
N LYS A 49 0.38 16.05 -1.65
CA LYS A 49 1.63 16.75 -1.28
C LYS A 49 2.81 15.78 -1.14
N ARG A 50 2.59 14.61 -0.49
CA ARG A 50 3.62 13.58 -0.34
C ARG A 50 3.97 12.94 -1.69
N HIS A 51 2.97 12.62 -2.51
CA HIS A 51 3.18 12.07 -3.85
C HIS A 51 3.89 13.05 -4.79
N GLY A 52 3.57 14.35 -4.72
CA GLY A 52 4.25 15.37 -5.52
C GLY A 52 5.76 15.40 -5.27
N ILE A 53 6.19 15.26 -4.01
CA ILE A 53 7.62 15.16 -3.65
C ILE A 53 8.20 13.81 -4.07
N TYR A 54 7.48 12.71 -3.84
CA TYR A 54 7.97 11.38 -4.16
C TYR A 54 8.21 11.19 -5.66
N TYR A 55 7.21 11.53 -6.48
CA TYR A 55 7.21 11.33 -7.93
C TYR A 55 7.92 12.44 -8.73
N ASP A 56 8.37 13.52 -8.09
CA ASP A 56 9.18 14.54 -8.77
C ASP A 56 10.53 13.94 -9.23
N THR A 57 10.72 13.91 -10.55
CA THR A 57 11.90 13.38 -11.22
C THR A 57 13.02 14.40 -11.41
N LYS A 58 12.80 15.68 -11.05
CA LYS A 58 13.79 16.76 -11.14
C LYS A 58 14.53 16.95 -9.81
N THR A 59 13.81 17.07 -8.71
CA THR A 59 14.39 17.37 -7.38
C THR A 59 13.89 16.48 -6.24
N GLY A 60 12.91 15.62 -6.50
CA GLY A 60 12.25 14.76 -5.52
C GLY A 60 12.88 13.38 -5.30
N THR A 61 12.12 12.48 -4.68
CA THR A 61 12.60 11.13 -4.33
C THR A 61 12.97 10.32 -5.57
N LEU A 62 12.17 10.36 -6.64
CA LEU A 62 12.50 9.69 -7.89
C LEU A 62 13.72 10.29 -8.59
N ALA A 63 14.01 11.58 -8.44
CA ALA A 63 15.26 12.18 -8.94
C ALA A 63 16.48 11.53 -8.26
N ALA A 64 16.45 11.36 -6.95
CA ALA A 64 17.50 10.69 -6.19
C ALA A 64 17.62 9.20 -6.56
N VAL A 65 16.51 8.49 -6.70
CA VAL A 65 16.52 7.09 -7.17
C VAL A 65 17.17 6.98 -8.55
N ASN A 66 16.84 7.85 -9.49
CA ASN A 66 17.43 7.87 -10.84
C ASN A 66 18.93 8.20 -10.81
N TYR A 67 19.37 9.08 -9.90
CA TYR A 67 20.79 9.33 -9.69
C TYR A 67 21.57 8.06 -9.32
N PHE A 68 21.03 7.24 -8.40
CA PHE A 68 21.67 5.98 -7.98
C PHE A 68 21.52 4.84 -9.00
N LYS A 69 20.41 4.76 -9.74
CA LYS A 69 20.22 3.76 -10.82
C LYS A 69 21.36 3.75 -11.84
N ASN A 70 21.96 4.91 -12.10
CA ASN A 70 23.08 5.05 -13.03
C ASN A 70 24.46 4.75 -12.41
N ARG A 71 24.53 4.41 -11.12
CA ARG A 71 25.78 4.34 -10.33
C ARG A 71 25.95 3.06 -9.52
N THR A 72 24.86 2.38 -9.19
CA THR A 72 24.89 1.14 -8.40
C THR A 72 23.73 0.23 -8.80
N LYS A 73 23.81 -1.04 -8.37
CA LYS A 73 22.70 -2.00 -8.54
C LYS A 73 21.51 -1.49 -7.72
N VAL A 74 20.47 -1.08 -8.42
CA VAL A 74 19.16 -0.76 -7.83
C VAL A 74 18.19 -1.87 -8.19
N ILE A 75 17.61 -2.52 -7.17
CA ILE A 75 16.61 -3.57 -7.34
C ILE A 75 15.22 -2.92 -7.42
N THR A 76 14.52 -3.16 -8.51
CA THR A 76 13.10 -2.80 -8.68
C THR A 76 12.23 -4.01 -8.39
N VAL A 77 11.11 -3.82 -7.71
CA VAL A 77 10.08 -4.85 -7.43
C VAL A 77 8.70 -4.31 -7.81
N ASP A 78 7.80 -5.18 -8.27
CA ASP A 78 6.41 -4.81 -8.57
C ASP A 78 5.56 -4.87 -7.28
N GLY A 79 5.33 -3.71 -6.66
CA GLY A 79 4.56 -3.59 -5.44
C GLY A 79 3.05 -3.84 -5.56
N SER A 80 2.52 -4.13 -6.76
CA SER A 80 1.09 -4.41 -6.96
C SER A 80 0.68 -5.84 -6.59
N LYS A 81 1.66 -6.75 -6.41
CA LYS A 81 1.42 -8.15 -6.04
C LYS A 81 1.19 -8.31 -4.53
N GLY A 82 0.79 -9.51 -4.13
CA GLY A 82 0.65 -9.84 -2.71
C GLY A 82 1.99 -9.77 -1.96
N VAL A 83 1.92 -9.50 -0.65
CA VAL A 83 3.11 -9.28 0.19
C VAL A 83 4.08 -10.46 0.11
N LYS A 84 3.56 -11.69 0.05
CA LYS A 84 4.39 -12.91 -0.05
C LYS A 84 5.13 -12.96 -1.39
N GLU A 85 4.43 -12.70 -2.49
CA GLU A 85 5.00 -12.71 -3.84
C GLU A 85 6.07 -11.63 -4.01
N VAL A 86 5.81 -10.40 -3.53
CA VAL A 86 6.80 -9.31 -3.54
C VAL A 86 8.03 -9.67 -2.71
N SER A 87 7.84 -10.27 -1.54
CA SER A 87 8.94 -10.68 -0.65
C SER A 87 9.81 -11.76 -1.30
N GLU A 88 9.21 -12.77 -1.91
CA GLU A 88 9.93 -13.84 -2.62
C GLU A 88 10.69 -13.30 -3.84
N GLU A 89 10.09 -12.38 -4.60
CA GLU A 89 10.76 -11.72 -5.73
C GLU A 89 11.99 -10.93 -5.27
N LEU A 90 11.85 -10.17 -4.18
CA LEU A 90 12.95 -9.38 -3.61
C LEU A 90 14.10 -10.28 -3.16
N LEU A 91 13.80 -11.33 -2.39
CA LEU A 91 14.82 -12.27 -1.90
C LEU A 91 15.58 -12.96 -3.05
N LYS A 92 14.88 -13.34 -4.13
CA LYS A 92 15.51 -13.91 -5.33
C LYS A 92 16.47 -12.95 -6.04
N LYS A 93 16.26 -11.63 -5.94
CA LYS A 93 17.12 -10.60 -6.56
C LYS A 93 18.33 -10.21 -5.68
N LEU A 94 18.26 -10.53 -4.39
CA LEU A 94 19.30 -10.29 -3.39
C LEU A 94 20.30 -11.44 -3.28
N ALA A 95 19.83 -12.68 -3.49
CA ALA A 95 20.67 -13.86 -3.65
C ALA A 95 21.57 -13.74 -4.90
#